data_AF-A0A1E7HVQ5-F1
#
_entry.id   AF-A0A1E7HVQ5-F1
#
_cell.length_a   1.000
_cell.length_b   1.000
_cell.length_c   1.000
_cell.angle_alpha   90.00
_cell.angle_beta   90.00
_cell.angle_gamma   90.00
#
_symmetry.space_group_name_H-M   'P 1'
#
loop_
_entity.id
_entity.type
_entity.pdbx_description
1 polymer ?
#
loop_
_entity_poly.entity_id
_entity_poly.type
_entity_poly.pdbx_seq_one_letter_code
_entity_poly.pdbx_strand_id
1 'polypeptide(L)'
;MKKKRKKVKTKKSLPEHDHYLIRIKKGERLYKFYYFRPMAGRHYHFEYRILTKEKIHGMLEMVSYNFKIENGVPQKSSITKVPKISKEQLEEIVQNVMRKTNTAPDEFEELDLSGFSTIDEQIEFLKRRDRVDTMYIM
;
A
#
# COMPACT_ATOMS: atom_id res chain seq x y z
N MET A 1 -13.21 45.07 -30.85
CA MET A 1 -13.09 44.42 -29.52
C MET A 1 -12.17 43.21 -29.59
N LYS A 2 -10.96 43.24 -29.00
CA LYS A 2 -10.02 42.10 -29.00
C LYS A 2 -10.35 41.15 -27.83
N LYS A 3 -10.85 39.94 -28.11
CA LYS A 3 -11.13 38.91 -27.10
C LYS A 3 -9.81 38.33 -26.55
N LYS A 4 -9.50 38.60 -25.28
CA LYS A 4 -8.39 37.98 -24.54
C LYS A 4 -8.67 36.47 -24.39
N ARG A 5 -7.83 35.63 -24.99
CA ARG A 5 -7.85 34.16 -24.77
C ARG A 5 -7.39 33.86 -23.34
N LYS A 6 -8.26 33.22 -22.55
CA LYS A 6 -7.92 32.69 -21.21
C LYS A 6 -6.80 31.66 -21.35
N LYS A 7 -5.67 31.88 -20.68
CA LYS A 7 -4.62 30.87 -20.50
C LYS A 7 -5.19 29.74 -19.63
N VAL A 8 -5.53 28.61 -20.26
CA VAL A 8 -5.84 27.36 -19.57
C VAL A 8 -4.54 26.90 -18.90
N LYS A 9 -4.50 26.90 -17.57
CA LYS A 9 -3.43 26.24 -16.81
C LYS A 9 -3.52 24.76 -17.12
N THR A 10 -2.56 24.24 -17.87
CA THR A 10 -2.37 22.81 -18.07
C THR A 10 -2.20 22.17 -16.69
N LYS A 11 -3.16 21.35 -16.27
CA LYS A 11 -2.98 20.44 -15.14
C LYS A 11 -1.72 19.62 -15.46
N LYS A 12 -0.68 19.72 -14.63
CA LYS A 12 0.46 18.80 -14.70
C LYS A 12 -0.11 17.38 -14.68
N SER A 13 0.06 16.64 -15.76
CA SER A 13 -0.16 15.20 -15.77
C SER A 13 0.71 14.62 -14.65
N LEU A 14 0.10 13.78 -13.81
CA LEU A 14 0.84 12.94 -12.88
C LEU A 14 1.80 12.08 -13.72
N PRO A 15 3.06 11.87 -13.30
CA PRO A 15 4.04 11.12 -14.08
C PRO A 15 3.47 9.74 -14.42
N GLU A 16 3.59 9.36 -15.69
CA GLU A 16 2.91 8.20 -16.28
C GLU A 16 3.27 6.87 -15.62
N HIS A 17 4.43 6.73 -14.97
CA HIS A 17 4.83 5.50 -14.26
C HIS A 17 5.50 5.83 -12.91
N ASP A 18 4.69 6.04 -11.87
CA ASP A 18 5.20 5.99 -10.50
C ASP A 18 5.48 4.53 -10.13
N HIS A 19 6.70 4.08 -10.36
CA HIS A 19 7.15 2.72 -10.05
C HIS A 19 7.00 2.37 -8.56
N TYR A 20 6.93 3.37 -7.68
CA TYR A 20 6.81 3.13 -6.24
C TYR A 20 5.35 2.88 -5.86
N LEU A 21 5.13 1.86 -5.05
CA LEU A 21 3.82 1.62 -4.44
C LEU A 21 3.50 2.77 -3.49
N ILE A 22 4.46 3.11 -2.63
CA ILE A 22 4.35 4.16 -1.64
C ILE A 22 5.66 4.94 -1.55
N ARG A 23 5.57 6.25 -1.32
CA ARG A 23 6.74 7.13 -1.14
C ARG A 23 6.82 7.62 0.29
N ILE A 24 7.97 7.60 0.95
CA ILE A 24 8.09 8.04 2.34
C ILE A 24 8.79 9.39 2.38
N LYS A 25 8.05 10.44 2.72
CA LYS A 25 8.64 11.78 2.89
C LYS A 25 9.23 11.94 4.28
N LYS A 26 10.09 12.96 4.45
CA LYS A 26 10.61 13.34 5.76
C LYS A 26 9.45 13.58 6.74
N GLY A 27 9.49 12.89 7.89
CA GLY A 27 8.45 12.95 8.91
C GLY A 27 7.24 12.04 8.66
N GLU A 28 7.22 11.30 7.55
CA GLU A 28 6.29 10.19 7.33
C GLU A 28 6.97 8.87 7.72
N ARG A 29 6.17 7.86 8.05
CA ARG A 29 6.66 6.52 8.43
C ARG A 29 5.65 5.46 8.03
N LEU A 30 6.11 4.22 7.82
CA LEU A 30 5.17 3.12 7.62
C LEU A 30 4.34 2.93 8.90
N TYR A 31 3.08 2.53 8.73
CA TYR A 31 2.18 2.34 9.86
C TYR A 31 1.87 0.85 10.06
N LYS A 32 1.02 0.28 9.21
CA LYS A 32 0.66 -1.14 9.25
C LYS A 32 0.73 -1.76 7.86
N PHE A 33 1.02 -3.05 7.82
CA PHE A 33 0.99 -3.87 6.62
C PHE A 33 0.12 -5.11 6.86
N TYR A 34 -0.93 -5.25 6.07
CA TYR A 34 -1.85 -6.37 6.08
C TYR A 34 -1.64 -7.32 4.90
N TYR A 35 -1.69 -8.62 5.19
CA TYR A 35 -1.66 -9.70 4.20
C TYR A 35 -2.92 -10.53 4.34
N PHE A 36 -3.57 -10.79 3.22
CA PHE A 36 -4.73 -11.65 3.12
C PHE A 36 -4.39 -12.78 2.15
N ARG A 37 -4.43 -14.01 2.63
CA ARG A 37 -4.04 -15.22 1.88
C ARG A 37 -5.24 -16.14 1.67
N PRO A 38 -6.26 -15.72 0.91
CA PRO A 38 -7.49 -16.46 0.79
C PRO A 38 -7.25 -17.86 0.19
N MET A 39 -7.93 -18.88 0.73
CA MET A 39 -7.88 -20.25 0.21
C MET A 39 -8.03 -20.34 -1.31
N ALA A 40 -8.96 -19.56 -1.89
CA ALA A 40 -9.26 -19.58 -3.32
C ALA A 40 -8.06 -19.22 -4.23
N GLY A 41 -7.00 -18.60 -3.68
CA GLY A 41 -5.79 -18.20 -4.40
C GLY A 41 -4.52 -18.96 -4.02
N ARG A 42 -4.60 -19.94 -3.11
CA ARG A 42 -3.42 -20.61 -2.52
C ARG A 42 -2.52 -21.27 -3.58
N HIS A 43 -3.09 -21.84 -4.64
CA HIS A 43 -2.34 -22.48 -5.73
C HIS A 43 -1.43 -21.54 -6.53
N TYR A 44 -1.68 -20.23 -6.47
CA TYR A 44 -0.88 -19.20 -7.17
C TYR A 44 0.01 -18.40 -6.22
N HIS A 45 0.15 -18.84 -4.96
CA HIS A 45 0.77 -18.04 -3.89
C HIS A 45 0.19 -16.62 -3.85
N PHE A 46 -1.12 -16.51 -4.08
CA PHE A 46 -1.82 -15.24 -4.17
C PHE A 46 -1.96 -14.62 -2.78
N GLU A 47 -1.64 -13.35 -2.70
CA GLU A 47 -1.90 -12.52 -1.52
C GLU A 47 -2.57 -11.22 -1.97
N TYR A 48 -3.61 -10.81 -1.28
CA TYR A 48 -4.03 -9.42 -1.31
C TYR A 48 -3.29 -8.69 -0.19
N ARG A 49 -2.75 -7.51 -0.49
CA ARG A 49 -1.84 -6.79 0.39
C ARG A 49 -2.33 -5.36 0.55
N ILE A 50 -2.27 -4.84 1.79
CA ILE A 50 -2.54 -3.43 2.09
C ILE A 50 -1.36 -2.86 2.86
N LEU A 51 -0.67 -1.89 2.25
CA LEU A 51 0.43 -1.15 2.85
C LEU A 51 -0.04 0.25 3.23
N THR A 52 0.30 0.70 4.43
CA THR A 52 -0.06 2.04 4.91
C THR A 52 1.15 2.79 5.45
N LYS A 53 1.11 4.12 5.29
CA LYS A 53 2.01 5.04 5.98
C LYS A 53 1.22 6.11 6.71
N GLU A 54 1.79 6.59 7.80
CA GLU A 54 1.31 7.75 8.54
C GLU A 54 1.91 9.03 7.95
N LYS A 55 1.05 10.00 7.65
CA LYS A 55 1.46 11.36 7.24
C LYS A 55 1.68 12.24 8.46
N ILE A 56 2.33 13.38 8.24
CA ILE A 56 2.66 14.39 9.26
C ILE A 56 1.44 14.84 10.11
N HIS A 57 0.22 14.78 9.57
CA HIS A 57 -1.02 15.16 10.27
C HIS A 57 -1.78 13.98 10.90
N GLY A 58 -1.15 12.81 11.06
CA GLY A 58 -1.76 11.61 11.65
C GLY A 58 -2.74 10.84 10.74
N MET A 59 -3.09 11.41 9.58
CA MET A 59 -3.84 10.71 8.54
C MET A 59 -2.97 9.68 7.83
N LEU A 60 -3.58 8.63 7.30
CA LEU A 60 -2.87 7.58 6.58
C LEU A 60 -2.98 7.76 5.06
N GLU A 61 -1.92 7.31 4.35
CA GLU A 61 -2.00 6.92 2.95
C GLU A 61 -2.01 5.41 2.88
N MET A 62 -2.87 4.87 2.03
CA MET A 62 -3.04 3.44 1.85
C MET A 62 -2.79 3.05 0.41
N VAL A 63 -2.15 1.92 0.22
CA VAL A 63 -1.96 1.28 -1.08
C VAL A 63 -2.36 -0.18 -0.94
N SER A 64 -3.32 -0.63 -1.73
CA SER A 64 -3.68 -2.04 -1.80
C SER A 64 -3.37 -2.62 -3.17
N TYR A 65 -3.05 -3.91 -3.24
CA TYR A 65 -2.70 -4.59 -4.48
C TYR A 65 -2.79 -6.11 -4.33
N ASN A 66 -2.93 -6.79 -5.46
CA ASN A 66 -2.76 -8.22 -5.57
C ASN A 66 -1.28 -8.54 -5.78
N PHE A 67 -0.79 -9.56 -5.08
CA PHE A 67 0.55 -10.11 -5.20
C PHE A 67 0.44 -11.59 -5.54
N LYS A 68 1.23 -12.06 -6.50
CA LYS A 68 1.36 -13.49 -6.81
C LYS A 68 2.77 -13.77 -7.30
N ILE A 69 3.21 -15.02 -7.21
CA ILE A 69 4.46 -15.47 -7.82
C ILE A 69 4.10 -16.25 -9.07
N GLU A 70 4.53 -15.76 -10.22
CA GLU A 70 4.31 -16.44 -11.51
C GLU A 70 5.66 -16.72 -12.15
N ASN A 71 5.96 -18.00 -12.40
CA ASN A 71 7.25 -18.46 -12.93
C ASN A 71 8.47 -17.96 -12.12
N GLY A 72 8.34 -17.91 -10.79
CA GLY A 72 9.38 -17.42 -9.88
C GLY A 72 9.52 -15.89 -9.84
N VAL A 73 8.71 -15.15 -10.60
CA VAL A 73 8.73 -13.69 -10.65
C VAL A 73 7.57 -13.11 -9.83
N PRO A 74 7.84 -12.23 -8.85
CA PRO A 74 6.81 -11.50 -8.12
C PRO A 74 6.04 -10.56 -9.04
N GLN A 75 4.73 -10.74 -9.16
CA GLN A 75 3.85 -9.86 -9.89
C GLN A 75 2.92 -9.08 -8.96
N LYS A 76 2.68 -7.82 -9.32
CA LYS A 76 1.77 -6.91 -8.63
C LYS A 76 0.70 -6.44 -9.59
N SER A 77 -0.57 -6.52 -9.20
CA SER A 77 -1.70 -6.09 -10.02
C SER A 77 -2.81 -5.45 -9.19
N SER A 78 -3.81 -4.87 -9.85
CA SER A 78 -4.97 -4.23 -9.21
C SER A 78 -4.61 -3.21 -8.12
N ILE A 79 -3.57 -2.40 -8.39
CA ILE A 79 -3.04 -1.44 -7.43
C ILE A 79 -4.05 -0.31 -7.23
N THR A 80 -4.47 -0.09 -5.99
CA THR A 80 -5.34 1.01 -5.58
C THR A 80 -4.59 1.88 -4.58
N LYS A 81 -4.51 3.18 -4.86
CA LYS A 81 -3.89 4.17 -3.95
C LYS A 81 -4.96 5.08 -3.38
N VAL A 82 -5.01 5.22 -2.06
CA VAL A 82 -5.91 6.14 -1.36
C VAL A 82 -5.08 7.13 -0.56
N PRO A 83 -5.04 8.41 -0.97
CA PRO A 83 -4.08 9.39 -0.44
C PRO A 83 -4.40 9.88 0.98
N LYS A 84 -5.61 9.64 1.48
CA LYS A 84 -6.05 10.11 2.80
C LYS A 84 -7.15 9.20 3.32
N ILE A 85 -6.87 8.48 4.40
CA ILE A 85 -7.85 7.74 5.20
C ILE A 85 -7.54 7.90 6.69
N SER A 86 -8.55 7.79 7.56
CA SER A 86 -8.32 7.72 9.01
C SER A 86 -7.93 6.29 9.44
N LYS A 87 -7.51 6.13 10.71
CA LYS A 87 -7.18 4.83 11.28
C LYS A 87 -8.43 3.96 11.41
N GLU A 88 -9.56 4.55 11.79
CA GLU A 88 -10.86 3.89 11.92
C GLU A 88 -11.35 3.40 10.55
N GLN A 89 -11.22 4.23 9.51
CA GLN A 89 -11.56 3.84 8.13
C GLN A 89 -10.67 2.69 7.63
N LEU A 90 -9.39 2.67 8.00
CA LEU A 90 -8.50 1.56 7.67
C LEU A 90 -8.97 0.26 8.32
N GLU A 91 -9.34 0.29 9.61
CA GLU A 91 -9.86 -0.90 10.29
C GLU A 91 -11.15 -1.40 9.66
N GLU A 92 -12.08 -0.51 9.33
CA GLU A 92 -13.31 -0.87 8.60
C GLU A 92 -13.00 -1.52 7.23
N ILE A 93 -12.02 -0.99 6.49
CA ILE A 93 -11.59 -1.56 5.22
C ILE A 93 -11.03 -2.97 5.42
N VAL A 94 -10.12 -3.15 6.38
CA VAL A 94 -9.50 -4.46 6.67
C VAL A 94 -10.56 -5.48 7.04
N GLN A 95 -11.48 -5.15 7.95
CA GLN A 95 -12.58 -6.03 8.35
C GLN A 95 -13.51 -6.38 7.19
N ASN A 96 -13.82 -5.40 6.33
CA ASN A 96 -14.62 -5.64 5.13
C ASN A 96 -13.92 -6.55 4.12
N VAL A 97 -12.60 -6.42 3.96
CA VAL A 97 -11.81 -7.31 3.10
C VAL A 97 -11.88 -8.73 3.66
N MET A 98 -11.53 -8.94 4.94
CA MET A 98 -11.59 -10.27 5.58
C MET A 98 -12.94 -10.96 5.36
N ARG A 99 -14.03 -10.23 5.59
CA ARG A 99 -15.40 -10.74 5.44
C ARG A 99 -15.73 -11.10 3.99
N LYS A 100 -15.34 -10.25 3.03
CA LYS A 100 -15.67 -10.46 1.61
C LYS A 100 -14.84 -11.55 0.95
N THR A 101 -13.60 -11.75 1.41
CA THR A 101 -12.71 -12.78 0.87
C THR A 101 -12.82 -14.11 1.61
N ASN A 102 -13.70 -14.22 2.62
CA ASN A 102 -13.80 -15.37 3.53
C ASN A 102 -12.42 -15.78 4.08
N THR A 103 -11.55 -14.81 4.35
CA THR A 103 -10.20 -15.06 4.85
C THR A 103 -10.29 -15.43 6.32
N ALA A 104 -9.86 -16.64 6.64
CA ALA A 104 -9.84 -17.11 8.03
C ALA A 104 -8.75 -16.37 8.84
N PRO A 105 -8.82 -16.33 10.19
CA PRO A 105 -7.85 -15.62 11.01
C PRO A 105 -6.40 -16.09 10.80
N ASP A 106 -6.18 -17.37 10.50
CA ASP A 106 -4.86 -17.95 10.18
C ASP A 106 -4.37 -17.60 8.76
N GLU A 107 -5.25 -17.07 7.91
CA GLU A 107 -4.96 -16.59 6.55
C GLU A 107 -4.75 -15.07 6.49
N PHE A 108 -4.87 -14.40 7.63
CA PHE A 108 -4.68 -12.97 7.78
C PHE A 108 -3.46 -12.70 8.66
N GLU A 109 -2.63 -11.74 8.25
CA GLU A 109 -1.50 -11.28 9.05
C GLU A 109 -1.47 -9.76 9.05
N GLU A 110 -1.43 -9.19 10.25
CA GLU A 110 -1.19 -7.78 10.49
C GLU A 110 0.24 -7.60 11.01
N LEU A 111 1.01 -6.75 10.35
CA LEU A 111 2.32 -6.28 10.83
C LEU A 111 2.19 -4.82 11.26
N ASP A 112 2.29 -4.60 12.57
CA ASP A 112 2.39 -3.26 13.12
C ASP A 112 3.85 -2.78 13.07
N LEU A 113 4.08 -1.70 12.33
CA LEU A 113 5.38 -1.08 12.16
C LEU A 113 5.53 0.18 13.03
N SER A 114 4.47 0.61 13.72
CA SER A 114 4.48 1.84 14.51
C SER A 114 5.39 1.78 15.74
N GLY A 115 5.77 0.58 16.17
CA GLY A 115 6.68 0.35 17.29
C GLY A 115 8.17 0.54 16.96
N PHE A 116 8.55 0.65 15.69
CA PHE A 116 9.93 0.93 15.29
C PHE A 116 10.25 2.42 15.39
N SER A 117 11.48 2.74 15.78
CA SER A 117 11.91 4.12 16.00
C SER A 117 12.23 4.84 14.69
N THR A 118 12.68 4.10 13.68
CA THR A 118 13.13 4.66 12.39
C THR A 118 12.53 3.93 11.19
N ILE A 119 12.47 4.62 10.04
CA ILE A 119 12.06 4.00 8.78
C ILE A 119 13.01 2.90 8.33
N ASP A 120 14.31 3.05 8.62
CA ASP A 120 15.33 2.06 8.27
C ASP A 120 15.11 0.76 9.05
N GLU A 121 14.78 0.84 10.34
CA GLU A 121 14.38 -0.32 11.14
C GLU A 121 13.11 -0.99 10.58
N GLN A 122 12.09 -0.20 10.19
CA GLN A 122 10.88 -0.74 9.58
C GLN A 122 11.20 -1.50 8.29
N ILE A 123 12.03 -0.92 7.44
CA ILE A 123 12.45 -1.52 6.18
C ILE A 123 13.28 -2.80 6.42
N GLU A 124 14.23 -2.75 7.35
CA GLU A 124 15.07 -3.90 7.68
C GLU A 124 14.24 -5.07 8.23
N PHE A 125 13.28 -4.79 9.11
CA PHE A 125 12.33 -5.77 9.61
C PHE A 125 11.55 -6.45 8.48
N LEU A 126 11.05 -5.66 7.51
CA LEU A 126 10.30 -6.19 6.36
C LEU A 126 11.17 -7.01 5.42
N LYS A 127 12.44 -6.62 5.21
CA LYS A 127 13.41 -7.41 4.42
C LYS A 127 13.67 -8.77 5.05
N ARG A 128 13.90 -8.81 6.37
CA ARG A 128 14.19 -10.06 7.10
C ARG A 128 13.03 -11.07 7.03
N ARG A 129 11.80 -10.61 6.84
CA ARG A 129 10.61 -11.46 6.67
C ARG A 129 10.25 -11.75 5.20
N ASP A 130 11.08 -11.33 4.24
CA ASP A 130 10.82 -11.41 2.79
C ASP A 130 9.45 -10.83 2.39
N ARG A 131 9.08 -9.74 3.06
CA ARG A 131 7.73 -9.15 2.99
C ARG A 131 7.62 -8.00 1.99
N VAL A 132 8.73 -7.33 1.71
CA VAL A 132 8.78 -6.16 0.84
C VAL A 132 9.98 -6.24 -0.08
N ASP A 133 9.75 -5.95 -1.36
CA ASP A 133 10.79 -5.52 -2.26
C ASP A 133 10.95 -3.99 -2.13
N THR A 134 12.08 -3.58 -1.54
CA THR A 134 12.37 -2.17 -1.26
C THR A 134 12.53 -1.31 -2.51
N MET A 135 12.68 -1.91 -3.69
CA MET A 135 12.67 -1.17 -4.95
C MET A 135 11.36 -0.39 -5.17
N TYR A 136 10.29 -0.76 -4.46
CA TYR A 136 8.95 -0.17 -4.59
C TYR A 136 8.56 0.76 -3.42
N ILE A 137 9.48 1.00 -2.48
CA ILE A 137 9.31 1.96 -1.36
C ILE A 137 10.45 3.00 -1.45
N MET A 138 10.10 4.27 -1.70
CA MET A 138 11.07 5.38 -1.69
C MET A 138 10.43 6.69 -1.27
#